data_AF-A0A2A4QPH4-F1
#
_entry.id   AF-A0A2A4QPH4-F1
#
_cell.length_a   1.000
_cell.length_b   1.000
_cell.length_c   1.000
_cell.angle_alpha   90.00
_cell.angle_beta   90.00
_cell.angle_gamma   90.00
#
_symmetry.space_group_name_H-M   'P 1'
#
loop_
_entity.id
_entity.type
_entity.pdbx_description
1 polymer ?
#
loop_
_entity_poly.entity_id
_entity_poly.type
_entity_poly.pdbx_seq_one_letter_code
_entity_poly.pdbx_strand_id
1 'polypeptide(L)' 'MTDQGLNINTPSGIYSTYNYQGTVHLEPNFDTWGTPRYTNKYFAEGIGVVKGTFFFTGSPNTIEWRLIKYSLN' A
#
# COMPACT_ATOMS: atom_id res chain seq x y z
N MET A 1 -6.83 12.27 -3.59
CA MET A 1 -6.09 13.21 -2.72
C MET A 1 -4.93 12.46 -2.14
N THR A 2 -3.71 12.96 -2.34
CA THR A 2 -2.47 12.48 -1.73
C THR A 2 -2.35 13.18 -0.36
N ASP A 3 -2.79 12.53 0.71
CA ASP A 3 -2.59 13.02 2.08
C ASP A 3 -1.10 12.95 2.41
N GLN A 4 -0.53 14.11 2.70
CA GLN A 4 0.86 14.26 3.12
C GLN A 4 0.94 14.35 4.64
N GLY A 5 1.92 13.67 5.25
CA GLY A 5 2.20 13.81 6.68
C GLY A 5 1.41 12.87 7.60
N LEU A 6 0.91 11.74 7.09
CA LEU A 6 0.28 10.73 7.94
C LEU A 6 1.35 9.94 8.68
N ASN A 7 1.26 9.93 10.02
CA ASN A 7 2.13 9.11 10.85
C ASN A 7 1.64 7.65 10.86
N ILE A 8 2.41 6.77 10.23
CA ILE A 8 2.13 5.34 10.15
C ILE A 8 3.04 4.59 11.11
N ASN A 9 2.42 3.82 12.00
CA ASN A 9 3.11 2.93 12.92
C ASN A 9 3.23 1.51 12.33
N THR A 10 4.44 1.00 12.25
CA THR A 10 4.76 -0.37 11.84
C THR A 10 5.70 -1.00 12.87
N PRO A 11 5.91 -2.34 12.83
CA PRO A 11 6.88 -2.96 13.73
C PRO A 11 8.32 -2.41 13.59
N SER A 12 8.68 -1.81 12.46
CA SER A 12 9.99 -1.18 12.27
C SER A 12 10.10 0.25 12.83
N GLY A 13 8.97 0.89 13.18
CA GLY A 13 8.95 2.25 13.71
C GLY A 13 7.74 3.08 13.28
N ILE A 14 7.80 4.38 13.58
CA ILE A 14 6.78 5.35 13.19
C ILE A 14 7.36 6.26 12.11
N TYR A 15 6.62 6.46 11.02
CA TYR A 15 7.07 7.22 9.86
C TYR A 15 6.05 8.27 9.46
N SER A 16 6.52 9.48 9.15
CA SER A 16 5.72 10.46 8.40
C SER A 16 5.68 10.01 6.94
N THR A 17 4.48 9.87 6.40
CA THR A 17 4.27 9.26 5.08
C THR A 17 3.44 10.11 4.13
N TYR A 18 3.63 9.83 2.85
CA TYR A 18 2.75 10.22 1.76
C TYR A 18 1.89 9.02 1.37
N ASN A 19 0.59 9.19 1.21
CA ASN A 19 -0.26 8.10 0.70
C ASN A 19 -0.35 8.12 -0.83
N TYR A 20 -0.62 6.97 -1.42
CA TYR A 20 -0.94 6.81 -2.83
C TYR A 20 -2.10 5.81 -2.95
N GLN A 21 -3.20 6.27 -3.54
CA GLN A 21 -4.36 5.43 -3.81
C GLN A 21 -4.46 5.19 -5.31
N GLY A 22 -4.74 3.96 -5.70
CA GLY A 22 -4.87 3.60 -7.11
C GLY A 22 -5.55 2.26 -7.32
N THR A 23 -5.64 1.87 -8.58
CA THR A 23 -6.18 0.59 -9.00
C THR A 23 -5.07 -0.20 -9.67
N VAL A 24 -4.92 -1.47 -9.31
CA VAL A 24 -3.92 -2.36 -9.91
C VAL A 24 -4.59 -3.59 -10.51
N HIS A 25 -4.13 -3.97 -11.70
CA HIS A 25 -4.39 -5.26 -12.32
C HIS A 25 -3.20 -6.16 -12.00
N LEU A 26 -3.45 -7.35 -11.44
CA LEU A 26 -2.36 -8.29 -11.12
C LEU A 26 -1.72 -8.87 -12.38
N GLU A 27 -2.53 -9.05 -13.43
CA GLU A 27 -2.11 -9.65 -14.68
C GLU A 27 -2.39 -8.68 -15.82
N PRO A 28 -1.35 -8.15 -16.49
CA PRO A 28 -1.55 -7.37 -17.70
C PRO A 28 -2.20 -8.29 -18.75
N ASN A 29 -3.34 -7.85 -19.31
CA ASN A 29 -4.17 -8.55 -20.31
C ASN A 29 -5.24 -9.52 -19.77
N PHE A 30 -5.50 -9.56 -18.47
CA PHE A 30 -6.59 -10.37 -17.89
C PHE A 30 -7.85 -9.53 -17.57
N ASP A 31 -8.27 -8.72 -18.53
CA ASP A 31 -9.39 -7.77 -18.38
C ASP A 31 -10.75 -8.45 -18.20
N THR A 32 -10.89 -9.71 -18.63
CA THR A 32 -12.16 -10.43 -18.62
C THR A 32 -12.54 -11.04 -17.27
N TRP A 33 -11.57 -11.28 -16.37
CA TRP A 33 -11.78 -11.91 -15.05
C TRP A 33 -11.05 -11.20 -13.90
N GLY A 34 -10.15 -10.26 -14.20
CA GLY A 34 -9.35 -9.55 -13.21
C GLY A 34 -10.15 -8.46 -12.51
N THR A 35 -10.80 -8.79 -11.39
CA THR A 35 -11.46 -7.78 -10.55
C THR A 35 -10.47 -6.67 -10.21
N PRO A 36 -10.77 -5.39 -10.51
CA PRO A 36 -9.88 -4.28 -10.20
C PRO A 36 -9.60 -4.28 -8.70
N ARG A 37 -8.30 -4.25 -8.34
CA ARG A 37 -7.88 -4.19 -6.94
C ARG A 37 -7.58 -2.76 -6.59
N TYR A 38 -8.22 -2.28 -5.52
CA TYR A 38 -7.92 -0.97 -4.99
C TYR A 38 -6.75 -1.12 -4.04
N THR A 39 -5.72 -0.32 -4.27
CA THR A 39 -4.52 -0.26 -3.44
C THR A 39 -4.43 1.09 -2.76
N ASN A 40 -3.97 1.07 -1.52
CA ASN A 40 -3.52 2.26 -0.81
C ASN A 40 -2.13 1.98 -0.25
N LYS A 41 -1.12 2.76 -0.64
CA LYS A 41 0.27 2.59 -0.22
C LYS A 41 0.74 3.83 0.52
N TYR A 42 1.54 3.64 1.56
CA TYR A 42 2.14 4.70 2.35
C TYR A 42 3.65 4.65 2.16
N PHE A 43 4.23 5.76 1.73
CA PHE A 43 5.64 5.91 1.45
C PHE A 43 6.29 6.84 2.45
N ALA A 44 7.44 6.44 3.00
CA ALA A 44 8.31 7.29 3.81
C ALA A 44 9.58 7.63 3.04
N GLU A 45 9.97 8.90 3.09
CA GLU A 45 11.18 9.39 2.43
C GLU A 45 12.43 8.69 3.00
N GLY A 46 13.35 8.29 2.10
CA GLY A 46 14.57 7.55 2.46
C GLY A 46 14.36 6.06 2.82
N ILE A 47 13.12 5.57 2.86
CA ILE A 47 12.81 4.18 3.25
C ILE A 47 12.06 3.44 2.15
N GLY A 48 11.06 4.06 1.53
CA GLY A 48 10.17 3.40 0.59
C GLY A 48 8.77 3.17 1.14
N VAL A 49 8.10 2.12 0.65
CA VAL A 49 6.75 1.76 1.09
C VAL A 49 6.81 1.14 2.49
N VAL A 50 6.14 1.76 3.46
CA VAL A 50 6.09 1.29 4.85
C VAL A 50 4.79 0.56 5.19
N LYS A 51 3.71 0.84 4.45
CA LYS A 51 2.42 0.17 4.59
C LYS A 51 1.71 0.07 3.25
N GLY A 52 1.02 -1.03 3.01
CA GLY A 52 0.16 -1.21 1.83
C GLY A 52 -1.13 -1.91 2.22
N THR A 53 -2.23 -1.53 1.59
CA THR A 53 -3.54 -2.15 1.77
C THR A 53 -4.12 -2.47 0.39
N PHE A 54 -4.66 -3.67 0.25
CA PHE A 54 -5.30 -4.16 -0.97
C PHE A 54 -6.69 -4.67 -0.62
N PHE A 55 -7.70 -4.25 -1.37
CA PHE A 55 -9.06 -4.80 -1.23
C PHE A 55 -9.75 -4.94 -2.57
N PHE A 56 -10.76 -5.82 -2.60
CA PHE A 56 -11.64 -6.05 -3.73
C PHE A 56 -13.01 -5.47 -3.38
N THR A 57 -13.67 -4.75 -4.30
CA THR A 57 -15.06 -4.29 -4.04
C THR A 57 -16.04 -5.44 -3.88
N GLY A 58 -15.77 -6.58 -4.53
CA GLY A 58 -16.57 -7.81 -4.42
C GLY A 58 -16.22 -8.73 -3.27
N SER A 59 -15.25 -8.39 -2.41
CA SER A 59 -14.86 -9.22 -1.26
C SER A 59 -14.63 -8.36 -0.02
N PRO A 60 -15.15 -8.73 1.15
CA PRO A 60 -14.87 -7.99 2.39
C PRO A 60 -13.42 -8.17 2.86
N ASN A 61 -12.67 -9.09 2.25
CA ASN A 61 -11.30 -9.38 2.65
C ASN A 61 -10.36 -8.24 2.23
N THR A 62 -9.64 -7.73 3.22
CA THR A 62 -8.60 -6.72 3.05
C THR A 62 -7.26 -7.33 3.43
N ILE A 63 -6.27 -7.19 2.55
CA ILE A 63 -4.90 -7.63 2.81
C ILE A 63 -4.08 -6.38 3.15
N GLU A 64 -3.36 -6.43 4.27
CA GLU A 64 -2.50 -5.35 4.70
C GLU A 64 -1.05 -5.85 4.84
N TRP A 65 -0.11 -5.05 4.33
CA TRP A 65 1.33 -5.25 4.51
C TRP A 65 1.89 -4.10 5.34
N ARG A 66 2.79 -4.42 6.26
CA ARG A 66 3.53 -3.44 7.07
C ARG A 66 5.01 -3.75 7.06
N LEU A 67 5.83 -2.72 7.06
CA LEU A 67 7.28 -2.86 7.15
C LEU A 67 7.68 -3.38 8.54
N ILE A 68 8.31 -4.55 8.56
CA ILE A 68 8.75 -5.20 9.80
C ILE A 68 10.18 -4.84 10.13
N LYS A 69 11.06 -4.81 9.13
CA LYS A 69 12.48 -4.47 9.26
C LYS A 69 13.03 -4.04 7.91
N TYR A 70 14.02 -3.15 7.92
CA TYR A 70 14.82 -2.78 6.75
C TYR A 70 16.25 -2.47 7.20
N SER A 71 17.17 -2.39 6.22
CA SER A 71 18.53 -1.90 6.42
C SER A 71 18.85 -0.98 5.25
N LEU A 72 19.49 0.14 5.54
CA LEU A 72 20.10 1.01 4.54
C LEU A 72 21.60 0.74 4.60
N ASN A 73 22.24 0.62 3.44
CA ASN A 73 23.70 0.54 3.33
C ASN A 73 24.31 1.93 3.35
#